data_AF-A0AAN7ZNX4-F1
#
_entry.id   AF-A0AAN7ZNX4-F1
#
_cell.length_a   1.000
_cell.length_b   1.000
_cell.length_c   1.000
_cell.angle_alpha   90.00
_cell.angle_beta   90.00
_cell.angle_gamma   90.00
#
_symmetry.space_group_name_H-M   'P 1'
#
loop_
_entity.id
_entity.type
_entity.pdbx_description
1 polymer ?
#
loop_
_entity_poly.entity_id
_entity_poly.type
_entity_poly.pdbx_seq_one_letter_code
_entity_poly.pdbx_strand_id
1 'polypeptide(L)'
;MPSDTWYEQGIHPRAKLVLSTTQNGEAPIELSEELDSRRPPQSVPQIKSLSPECHLLRARLSEKEQSPVAILKERIDSKTADTESIRLCLEDYYARVSRLPRKGRRKVIRSDAIGGLTLQWLWQEDSRWATTVQQDMLLFNRLVHFLVAEECEHFVLGWIRSDLPQDARPLFTKDTQNRWRGALLRALVLAHLVLDETATADPAIRVLNSVAQEVLALRTVKRKAGKELDDEFAATSLWPAKVMLAKSLYTGRFWNTDSRLYDQFTGFVAVEKKKKDMSFTVAKLRLHHPTTPDPEPMWSLLQRNLRDPTQQRMLEQSVGSGTAARVQLLMTLDDLERVLQSQDRFLDIDWVKATHARLLADSDATSQKLYDFHLTSSEARAKQMKGKRSSATGVRTSDRPLIRTYKV
;
A
#
# COMPACT_ATOMS: atom_id res chain seq x y z
N MET A 1 -37.10 40.27 -43.69
CA MET A 1 -36.24 40.12 -44.89
C MET A 1 -35.90 41.50 -45.41
N PRO A 2 -34.69 41.76 -45.94
CA PRO A 2 -33.42 40.99 -45.91
C PRO A 2 -32.37 41.79 -45.07
N SER A 3 -31.09 41.49 -44.88
CA SER A 3 -30.08 40.49 -45.28
C SER A 3 -28.86 40.87 -44.42
N ASP A 4 -28.30 39.97 -43.62
CA ASP A 4 -27.11 39.16 -43.93
C ASP A 4 -25.80 39.93 -44.20
N THR A 5 -24.80 39.67 -43.35
CA THR A 5 -23.38 39.25 -43.60
C THR A 5 -22.49 39.74 -42.44
N TRP A 6 -22.14 38.91 -41.44
CA TRP A 6 -21.13 37.81 -41.34
C TRP A 6 -19.66 38.26 -41.08
N TYR A 7 -19.13 37.75 -39.93
CA TYR A 7 -17.73 37.38 -39.58
C TYR A 7 -16.73 38.52 -39.21
N GLU A 8 -15.84 38.44 -38.20
CA GLU A 8 -15.44 37.38 -37.24
C GLU A 8 -14.49 37.93 -36.11
N GLN A 9 -14.50 37.24 -34.97
CA GLN A 9 -13.48 37.01 -33.90
C GLN A 9 -12.84 38.13 -33.04
N GLY A 10 -12.85 37.88 -31.72
CA GLY A 10 -11.83 38.40 -30.78
C GLY A 10 -12.29 38.61 -29.32
N ILE A 11 -12.71 37.57 -28.59
CA ILE A 11 -13.03 37.68 -27.15
C ILE A 11 -11.93 37.00 -26.31
N HIS A 12 -11.21 37.81 -25.54
CA HIS A 12 -10.46 37.39 -24.35
C HIS A 12 -11.26 37.82 -23.11
N PRO A 13 -11.34 36.98 -22.06
CA PRO A 13 -11.26 37.57 -20.73
C PRO A 13 -10.43 36.77 -19.72
N ARG A 14 -9.57 37.53 -19.03
CA ARG A 14 -9.20 37.47 -17.61
C ARG A 14 -9.78 36.31 -16.78
N ALA A 15 -8.90 35.46 -16.27
CA ALA A 15 -9.14 34.68 -15.05
C ALA A 15 -8.41 35.33 -13.86
N LYS A 16 -9.20 35.70 -12.83
CA LYS A 16 -8.73 36.16 -11.52
C LYS A 16 -8.10 34.98 -10.77
N LEU A 17 -6.86 35.18 -10.29
CA LEU A 17 -6.23 34.32 -9.29
C LEU A 17 -7.02 34.41 -7.98
N VAL A 18 -7.61 33.30 -7.55
CA VAL A 18 -8.01 33.08 -6.16
C VAL A 18 -6.91 32.25 -5.51
N LEU A 19 -6.09 32.91 -4.69
CA LEU A 19 -5.17 32.25 -3.76
C LEU A 19 -6.01 31.57 -2.68
N SER A 20 -6.11 30.24 -2.74
CA SER A 20 -6.61 29.45 -1.61
C SER A 20 -5.43 28.96 -0.78
N THR A 21 -5.46 29.33 0.50
CA THR A 21 -4.59 28.87 1.57
C THR A 21 -4.66 27.34 1.71
N THR A 22 -3.59 26.65 1.35
CA THR A 22 -3.40 25.23 1.68
C THR A 22 -2.87 25.10 3.10
N GLN A 23 -3.76 24.83 4.06
CA GLN A 23 -3.37 24.28 5.36
C GLN A 23 -2.97 22.81 5.17
N ASN A 24 -1.67 22.51 5.33
CA ASN A 24 -1.05 21.23 5.73
C ASN A 24 -1.88 19.93 5.55
N GLY A 25 -2.37 19.65 4.34
CA GLY A 25 -3.02 18.39 4.02
C GLY A 25 -1.99 17.33 3.64
N GLU A 26 -1.81 16.30 4.48
CA GLU A 26 -1.12 15.08 4.07
C GLU A 26 -1.90 14.47 2.89
N ALA A 27 -1.27 14.38 1.70
CA ALA A 27 -1.89 13.74 0.54
C ALA A 27 -2.31 12.29 0.89
N PRO A 28 -3.57 11.88 0.61
CA PRO A 28 -4.02 10.52 0.87
C PRO A 28 -3.20 9.49 0.09
N ILE A 29 -3.01 8.32 0.68
CA ILE A 29 -2.26 7.17 0.14
C ILE A 29 -3.15 6.43 -0.87
N GLU A 30 -3.67 7.13 -1.89
CA GLU A 30 -4.54 6.50 -2.90
C GLU A 30 -3.79 6.11 -4.18
N LEU A 31 -2.59 6.66 -4.41
CA LEU A 31 -1.82 6.45 -5.64
C LEU A 31 -1.33 5.00 -5.86
N SER A 32 -1.29 4.14 -4.84
CA SER A 32 -0.89 2.73 -5.03
C SER A 32 -2.05 1.77 -5.31
N GLU A 33 -3.29 2.11 -4.92
CA GLU A 33 -4.47 1.29 -5.28
C GLU A 33 -4.87 1.51 -6.75
N GLU A 34 -4.65 2.73 -7.29
CA GLU A 34 -5.00 3.11 -8.67
C GLU A 34 -4.06 2.59 -9.76
N LEU A 35 -2.85 2.15 -9.39
CA LEU A 35 -1.85 1.65 -10.35
C LEU A 35 -1.93 0.12 -10.56
N ASP A 36 -2.45 -0.64 -9.58
CA ASP A 36 -2.68 -2.08 -9.73
C ASP A 36 -3.97 -2.41 -10.51
N SER A 37 -4.85 -1.43 -10.76
CA SER A 37 -6.11 -1.58 -11.52
C SER A 37 -5.94 -1.49 -13.05
N ARG A 38 -4.71 -1.26 -13.56
CA ARG A 38 -4.44 -1.03 -15.00
C ARG A 38 -4.10 -2.26 -15.84
N ARG A 39 -4.23 -3.49 -15.31
CA ARG A 39 -4.36 -4.65 -16.22
C ARG A 39 -5.71 -4.53 -16.92
N PRO A 40 -5.80 -4.74 -18.26
CA PRO A 40 -7.11 -4.82 -18.90
C PRO A 40 -7.91 -5.87 -18.12
N PRO A 41 -9.01 -5.47 -17.48
CA PRO A 41 -9.83 -6.40 -16.73
C PRO A 41 -10.28 -7.47 -17.72
N GLN A 42 -10.00 -8.74 -17.38
CA GLN A 42 -10.69 -9.86 -18.00
C GLN A 42 -12.18 -9.63 -17.72
N SER A 43 -12.88 -8.99 -18.66
CA SER A 43 -14.22 -8.41 -18.50
C SER A 43 -14.40 -7.67 -17.17
N VAL A 44 -14.37 -6.33 -17.15
CA VAL A 44 -14.98 -5.62 -15.99
C VAL A 44 -16.37 -6.22 -15.85
N PRO A 45 -16.73 -6.84 -14.71
CA PRO A 45 -18.10 -7.24 -14.50
C PRO A 45 -18.91 -5.98 -14.77
N GLN A 46 -19.79 -6.00 -15.77
CA GLN A 46 -20.63 -4.84 -16.08
C GLN A 46 -21.12 -4.29 -14.75
N ILE A 47 -20.75 -3.05 -14.44
CA ILE A 47 -21.12 -2.42 -13.17
C ILE A 47 -22.63 -2.53 -13.15
N LYS A 48 -23.15 -3.47 -12.34
CA LYS A 48 -24.58 -3.63 -12.17
C LYS A 48 -25.06 -2.24 -11.77
N SER A 49 -26.03 -1.72 -12.51
CA SER A 49 -26.66 -0.46 -12.15
C SER A 49 -27.04 -0.57 -10.68
N LEU A 50 -26.56 0.38 -9.87
CA LEU A 50 -26.80 0.39 -8.43
C LEU A 50 -28.29 0.23 -8.18
N SER A 51 -28.66 -0.57 -7.18
CA SER A 51 -30.07 -0.67 -6.82
C SER A 51 -30.60 0.71 -6.41
N PRO A 52 -31.89 1.02 -6.63
CA PRO A 52 -32.50 2.26 -6.17
C PRO A 52 -32.25 2.51 -4.66
N GLU A 53 -32.22 1.45 -3.86
CA GLU A 53 -31.88 1.51 -2.43
C GLU A 53 -30.46 2.01 -2.19
N CYS A 54 -29.49 1.62 -3.01
CA CYS A 54 -28.11 2.09 -2.89
C CYS A 54 -27.98 3.58 -3.24
N HIS A 55 -28.78 4.08 -4.17
CA HIS A 55 -28.85 5.52 -4.45
C HIS A 55 -29.40 6.30 -3.25
N LEU A 56 -30.48 5.81 -2.63
CA LEU A 56 -31.03 6.42 -1.41
C LEU A 56 -30.03 6.36 -0.25
N LEU A 57 -29.34 5.23 -0.08
CA LEU A 57 -28.31 5.08 0.94
C LEU A 57 -27.14 6.04 0.73
N ARG A 58 -26.68 6.23 -0.52
CA ARG A 58 -25.63 7.23 -0.83
C ARG A 58 -26.07 8.65 -0.53
N ALA A 59 -27.31 9.01 -0.89
CA ALA A 59 -27.86 10.33 -0.54
C ALA A 59 -27.85 10.53 0.98
N ARG A 60 -28.33 9.52 1.73
CA ARG A 60 -28.33 9.52 3.20
C ARG A 60 -26.92 9.58 3.81
N LEU A 61 -25.94 8.87 3.25
CA LEU A 61 -24.53 8.94 3.69
C LEU A 61 -23.87 10.29 3.37
N SER A 62 -24.35 11.00 2.35
CA SER A 62 -23.85 12.34 2.02
C SER A 62 -24.33 13.42 2.99
N GLU A 63 -25.42 13.15 3.72
CA GLU A 63 -25.90 14.01 4.80
C GLU A 63 -24.92 13.94 5.99
N LYS A 64 -24.32 15.06 6.36
CA LYS A 64 -23.28 15.12 7.40
C LYS A 64 -23.78 14.72 8.79
N GLU A 65 -25.09 14.81 9.02
CA GLU A 65 -25.69 14.58 10.33
C GLU A 65 -25.75 13.10 10.71
N GLN A 66 -25.73 12.20 9.72
CA GLN A 66 -25.88 10.78 9.99
C GLN A 66 -24.53 10.07 10.04
N SER A 67 -24.33 9.27 11.09
CA SER A 67 -23.16 8.41 11.23
C SER A 67 -23.32 7.16 10.36
N PRO A 68 -22.33 6.79 9.51
CA PRO A 68 -22.38 5.55 8.73
C PRO A 68 -22.54 4.31 9.62
N VAL A 69 -22.02 4.37 10.84
CA VAL A 69 -22.13 3.29 11.84
C VAL A 69 -23.58 3.14 12.32
N ALA A 70 -24.28 4.25 12.54
CA ALA A 70 -25.69 4.23 12.95
C ALA A 70 -26.58 3.69 11.83
N ILE A 71 -26.35 4.13 10.59
CA ILE A 71 -27.08 3.63 9.41
C ILE A 71 -26.83 2.14 9.21
N LEU A 72 -25.57 1.71 9.33
CA LEU A 72 -25.19 0.31 9.22
C LEU A 72 -25.92 -0.55 10.25
N LYS A 73 -25.91 -0.11 11.51
CA LYS A 73 -26.58 -0.79 12.61
C LYS A 73 -28.08 -0.90 12.37
N GLU A 74 -28.72 0.19 11.97
CA GLU A 74 -30.15 0.21 11.63
C GLU A 74 -30.49 -0.83 10.56
N ARG A 75 -29.71 -0.91 9.47
CA ARG A 75 -29.95 -1.89 8.39
C ARG A 75 -29.74 -3.33 8.85
N ILE A 76 -28.75 -3.58 9.71
CA ILE A 76 -28.52 -4.92 10.27
C ILE A 76 -29.70 -5.30 11.18
N ASP A 77 -30.12 -4.41 12.06
CA ASP A 77 -31.23 -4.62 13.00
C ASP A 77 -32.56 -4.83 12.25
N SER A 78 -32.78 -4.10 11.15
CA SER A 78 -33.97 -4.25 10.29
C SER A 78 -33.87 -5.41 9.28
N LYS A 79 -32.76 -6.18 9.28
CA LYS A 79 -32.50 -7.27 8.32
C LYS A 79 -32.56 -6.84 6.85
N THR A 80 -32.19 -5.59 6.56
CA THR A 80 -32.10 -5.02 5.20
C THR A 80 -30.64 -4.76 4.77
N ALA A 81 -29.68 -5.18 5.59
CA ALA A 81 -28.26 -5.12 5.27
C ALA A 81 -27.88 -6.19 4.24
N ASP A 82 -27.25 -5.75 3.16
CA ASP A 82 -26.69 -6.55 2.09
C ASP A 82 -25.22 -6.16 1.83
N THR A 83 -24.48 -6.95 1.06
CA THR A 83 -23.06 -6.72 0.79
C THR A 83 -22.78 -5.30 0.27
N GLU A 84 -23.65 -4.76 -0.56
CA GLU A 84 -23.47 -3.44 -1.15
C GLU A 84 -23.67 -2.30 -0.16
N SER A 85 -24.73 -2.36 0.65
CA SER A 85 -25.00 -1.36 1.70
C SER A 85 -23.92 -1.36 2.79
N ILE A 86 -23.41 -2.54 3.17
CA ILE A 86 -22.26 -2.66 4.07
C ILE A 86 -21.04 -1.96 3.45
N ARG A 87 -20.70 -2.27 2.18
CA ARG A 87 -19.55 -1.65 1.49
C ARG A 87 -19.67 -0.13 1.48
N LEU A 88 -20.84 0.42 1.12
CA LEU A 88 -21.06 1.87 1.06
C LEU A 88 -20.85 2.53 2.43
N CYS A 89 -21.34 1.91 3.51
CA CYS A 89 -21.13 2.43 4.87
C CYS A 89 -19.65 2.39 5.26
N LEU A 90 -18.93 1.30 4.95
CA LEU A 90 -17.50 1.17 5.23
C LEU A 90 -16.66 2.17 4.42
N GLU A 91 -16.96 2.37 3.14
CA GLU A 91 -16.27 3.33 2.27
C GLU A 91 -16.46 4.78 2.74
N ASP A 92 -17.69 5.17 3.06
CA ASP A 92 -17.97 6.53 3.56
C ASP A 92 -17.29 6.76 4.91
N TYR A 93 -17.38 5.78 5.83
CA TYR A 93 -16.70 5.87 7.11
C TYR A 93 -15.17 5.93 6.95
N TYR A 94 -14.59 5.13 6.05
CA TYR A 94 -13.16 5.18 5.72
C TYR A 94 -12.75 6.56 5.19
N ALA A 95 -13.55 7.16 4.30
CA ALA A 95 -13.30 8.48 3.76
C ALA A 95 -13.34 9.57 4.86
N ARG A 96 -14.30 9.49 5.79
CA ARG A 96 -14.39 10.40 6.95
C ARG A 96 -13.16 10.27 7.85
N VAL A 97 -12.80 9.05 8.26
CA VAL A 97 -11.65 8.80 9.15
C VAL A 97 -10.31 9.12 8.46
N SER A 98 -10.20 8.92 7.15
CA SER A 98 -8.98 9.23 6.38
C SER A 98 -8.64 10.71 6.32
N ARG A 99 -9.59 11.60 6.61
CA ARG A 99 -9.35 13.05 6.74
C ARG A 99 -8.79 13.45 8.11
N LEU A 100 -8.91 12.58 9.11
CA LEU A 100 -8.34 12.83 10.43
C LEU A 100 -6.82 12.67 10.39
N PRO A 101 -6.06 13.36 11.26
CA PRO A 101 -4.64 13.08 11.46
C PRO A 101 -4.43 11.59 11.77
N ARG A 102 -3.34 10.99 11.28
CA ARG A 102 -3.05 9.56 11.53
C ARG A 102 -3.11 9.22 13.02
N LYS A 103 -2.51 10.10 13.83
CA LYS A 103 -2.60 10.06 15.29
C LYS A 103 -4.06 10.18 15.73
N GLY A 104 -4.63 9.10 16.23
CA GLY A 104 -5.99 9.06 16.75
C GLY A 104 -7.03 8.39 15.85
N ARG A 105 -6.69 8.04 14.59
CA ARG A 105 -7.61 7.25 13.74
C ARG A 105 -7.99 5.94 14.40
N ARG A 106 -7.01 5.22 14.96
CA ARG A 106 -7.25 3.97 15.68
C ARG A 106 -8.24 4.15 16.83
N LYS A 107 -8.12 5.24 17.60
CA LYS A 107 -9.00 5.52 18.74
C LYS A 107 -10.45 5.73 18.29
N VAL A 108 -10.66 6.52 17.23
CA VAL A 108 -12.00 6.79 16.67
C VAL A 108 -12.62 5.53 16.09
N ILE A 109 -11.87 4.77 15.28
CA ILE A 109 -12.37 3.51 14.71
C ILE A 109 -12.75 2.54 15.83
N ARG A 110 -11.89 2.40 16.85
CA ARG A 110 -12.13 1.49 17.97
C ARG A 110 -13.34 1.87 18.81
N SER A 111 -13.60 3.16 19.03
CA SER A 111 -14.79 3.59 19.77
C SER A 111 -16.08 3.25 19.03
N ASP A 112 -16.04 3.32 17.70
CA ASP A 112 -17.21 3.12 16.85
C ASP A 112 -17.47 1.64 16.53
N ALA A 113 -16.42 0.80 16.59
CA ALA A 113 -16.48 -0.66 16.42
C ALA A 113 -17.20 -1.11 15.13
N ILE A 114 -17.03 -0.35 14.04
CA ILE A 114 -17.70 -0.61 12.76
C ILE A 114 -17.26 -1.95 12.14
N GLY A 115 -15.99 -2.32 12.30
CA GLY A 115 -15.45 -3.59 11.82
C GLY A 115 -16.09 -4.77 12.55
N GLY A 116 -16.19 -4.69 13.87
CA GLY A 116 -16.88 -5.67 14.72
C GLY A 116 -18.36 -5.81 14.36
N LEU A 117 -19.06 -4.70 14.09
CA LEU A 117 -20.45 -4.72 13.64
C LEU A 117 -20.61 -5.43 12.29
N THR A 118 -19.75 -5.10 11.30
CA THR A 118 -19.74 -5.80 10.01
C THR A 118 -19.39 -7.28 10.15
N LEU A 119 -18.44 -7.61 11.02
CA LEU A 119 -18.02 -8.98 11.28
C LEU A 119 -19.16 -9.82 11.87
N GLN A 120 -19.91 -9.26 12.82
CA GLN A 120 -21.11 -9.91 13.37
C GLN A 120 -22.16 -10.18 12.28
N TRP A 121 -22.39 -9.21 11.38
CA TRP A 121 -23.28 -9.42 10.23
C TRP A 121 -22.77 -10.52 9.30
N LEU A 122 -21.47 -10.59 9.01
CA LEU A 122 -20.89 -11.65 8.17
C LEU A 122 -21.06 -13.05 8.78
N TRP A 123 -21.11 -13.17 10.11
CA TRP A 123 -21.27 -14.44 10.81
C TRP A 123 -22.71 -14.88 11.06
N GLN A 124 -23.71 -14.09 10.68
CA GLN A 124 -25.10 -14.54 10.79
C GLN A 124 -25.40 -15.74 9.87
N GLU A 125 -24.58 -15.95 8.83
CA GLU A 125 -24.67 -17.06 7.88
C GLU A 125 -23.26 -17.59 7.59
N ASP A 126 -23.05 -18.90 7.75
CA ASP A 126 -21.73 -19.54 7.67
C ASP A 126 -21.00 -19.29 6.34
N SER A 127 -21.73 -19.15 5.24
CA SER A 127 -21.16 -18.95 3.90
C SER A 127 -21.14 -17.50 3.42
N ARG A 128 -21.72 -16.55 4.18
CA ARG A 128 -21.81 -15.14 3.77
C ARG A 128 -20.45 -14.48 3.64
N TRP A 129 -19.50 -14.78 4.53
CA TRP A 129 -18.14 -14.26 4.40
C TRP A 129 -17.42 -14.80 3.16
N ALA A 130 -17.62 -16.07 2.82
CA ALA A 130 -16.98 -16.73 1.69
C ALA A 130 -17.55 -16.23 0.35
N THR A 131 -18.86 -16.03 0.25
CA THR A 131 -19.49 -15.41 -0.92
C THR A 131 -19.02 -13.96 -1.08
N THR A 132 -18.98 -13.21 0.02
CA THR A 132 -18.58 -11.78 0.01
C THR A 132 -17.11 -11.60 -0.38
N VAL A 133 -16.20 -12.46 0.09
CA VAL A 133 -14.75 -12.30 -0.22
C VAL A 133 -14.48 -12.53 -1.70
N GLN A 134 -15.27 -13.39 -2.33
CA GLN A 134 -15.16 -13.61 -3.76
C GLN A 134 -15.73 -12.46 -4.59
N GLN A 135 -16.88 -11.93 -4.16
CA GLN A 135 -17.63 -10.94 -4.94
C GLN A 135 -17.12 -9.52 -4.75
N ASP A 136 -16.65 -9.18 -3.54
CA ASP A 136 -16.34 -7.82 -3.16
C ASP A 136 -15.06 -7.73 -2.30
N MET A 137 -13.91 -7.83 -2.97
CA MET A 137 -12.62 -7.65 -2.32
C MET A 137 -12.41 -6.23 -1.77
N LEU A 138 -13.14 -5.22 -2.28
CA LEU A 138 -13.01 -3.85 -1.79
C LEU A 138 -13.63 -3.72 -0.39
N LEU A 139 -14.81 -4.31 -0.18
CA LEU A 139 -15.41 -4.45 1.15
C LEU A 139 -14.40 -5.08 2.11
N PHE A 140 -13.78 -6.20 1.74
CA PHE A 140 -12.80 -6.87 2.60
C PHE A 140 -11.56 -6.03 2.88
N ASN A 141 -11.04 -5.28 1.90
CA ASN A 141 -9.92 -4.37 2.16
C ASN A 141 -10.27 -3.32 3.23
N ARG A 142 -11.50 -2.78 3.20
CA ARG A 142 -11.97 -1.82 4.21
C ARG A 142 -12.26 -2.49 5.55
N LEU A 143 -12.90 -3.65 5.55
CA LEU A 143 -13.16 -4.42 6.77
C LEU A 143 -11.88 -4.79 7.50
N VAL A 144 -10.86 -5.31 6.78
CA VAL A 144 -9.56 -5.66 7.38
C VAL A 144 -8.89 -4.43 7.99
N HIS A 145 -8.99 -3.26 7.36
CA HIS A 145 -8.49 -2.01 7.94
C HIS A 145 -9.14 -1.71 9.29
N PHE A 146 -10.46 -1.80 9.39
CA PHE A 146 -11.17 -1.54 10.64
C PHE A 146 -10.89 -2.60 11.71
N LEU A 147 -10.87 -3.89 11.35
CA LEU A 147 -10.54 -4.96 12.29
C LEU A 147 -9.14 -4.82 12.89
N VAL A 148 -8.13 -4.38 12.12
CA VAL A 148 -6.79 -4.10 12.65
C VAL A 148 -6.78 -2.90 13.60
N ALA A 149 -7.54 -1.85 13.31
CA ALA A 149 -7.67 -0.70 14.22
C ALA A 149 -8.36 -1.06 15.54
N GLU A 150 -9.32 -1.98 15.46
CA GLU A 150 -10.10 -2.54 16.58
C GLU A 150 -9.39 -3.67 17.34
N GLU A 151 -8.17 -4.06 16.95
CA GLU A 151 -7.41 -5.19 17.54
C GLU A 151 -8.08 -6.57 17.35
N CYS A 152 -8.93 -6.68 16.34
CA CYS A 152 -9.67 -7.86 15.93
C CYS A 152 -9.02 -8.61 14.73
N GLU A 153 -7.74 -8.37 14.46
CA GLU A 153 -7.03 -8.94 13.29
C GLU A 153 -6.88 -10.48 13.32
N HIS A 154 -6.98 -11.07 14.51
CA HIS A 154 -6.94 -12.52 14.68
C HIS A 154 -8.09 -13.25 13.95
N PHE A 155 -9.24 -12.60 13.75
CA PHE A 155 -10.32 -13.15 12.93
C PHE A 155 -9.96 -13.21 11.45
N VAL A 156 -9.26 -12.20 10.92
CA VAL A 156 -8.76 -12.19 9.54
C VAL A 156 -7.72 -13.28 9.34
N LEU A 157 -6.82 -13.46 10.31
CA LEU A 157 -5.86 -14.56 10.31
C LEU A 157 -6.54 -15.92 10.40
N GLY A 158 -7.63 -16.02 11.17
CA GLY A 158 -8.52 -17.18 11.20
C GLY A 158 -9.02 -17.51 9.80
N TRP A 159 -9.63 -16.55 9.10
CA TRP A 159 -10.10 -16.74 7.72
C TRP A 159 -9.00 -17.18 6.76
N ILE A 160 -7.81 -16.55 6.82
CA ILE A 160 -6.69 -16.94 5.95
C ILE A 160 -6.30 -18.42 6.15
N ARG A 161 -6.41 -18.92 7.38
CA ARG A 161 -6.09 -20.31 7.76
C ARG A 161 -7.26 -21.29 7.56
N SER A 162 -8.49 -20.82 7.51
CA SER A 162 -9.69 -21.65 7.36
C SER A 162 -9.86 -22.17 5.94
N ASP A 163 -10.47 -23.34 5.83
CA ASP A 163 -11.00 -23.84 4.58
C ASP A 163 -12.28 -23.10 4.20
N LEU A 164 -12.58 -23.06 2.89
CA LEU A 164 -13.85 -22.55 2.42
C LEU A 164 -15.00 -23.50 2.84
N PRO A 165 -16.14 -22.96 3.32
CA PRO A 165 -17.37 -23.72 3.53
C PRO A 165 -17.73 -24.53 2.29
N GLN A 166 -18.22 -25.76 2.47
CA GLN A 166 -18.47 -26.69 1.36
C GLN A 166 -19.44 -26.13 0.30
N ASP A 167 -20.43 -25.37 0.74
CA ASP A 167 -21.43 -24.69 -0.08
C ASP A 167 -20.85 -23.50 -0.86
N ALA A 168 -19.79 -22.87 -0.37
CA ALA A 168 -19.09 -21.78 -1.06
C ALA A 168 -18.06 -22.27 -2.08
N ARG A 169 -17.52 -23.51 -1.93
CA ARG A 169 -16.49 -24.07 -2.84
C ARG A 169 -16.84 -23.99 -4.33
N PRO A 170 -18.07 -24.28 -4.79
CA PRO A 170 -18.43 -24.21 -6.21
C PRO A 170 -18.29 -22.81 -6.82
N LEU A 171 -18.30 -21.77 -5.99
CA LEU A 171 -18.13 -20.40 -6.43
C LEU A 171 -16.66 -20.14 -6.83
N PHE A 172 -15.69 -20.83 -6.20
CA PHE A 172 -14.28 -20.64 -6.45
C PHE A 172 -13.78 -21.57 -7.56
N THR A 173 -13.13 -20.99 -8.57
CA THR A 173 -12.35 -21.78 -9.53
C THR A 173 -11.04 -22.20 -8.87
N LYS A 174 -10.38 -23.24 -9.40
CA LYS A 174 -9.03 -23.65 -8.94
C LYS A 174 -8.05 -22.46 -8.90
N ASP A 175 -8.22 -21.50 -9.80
CA ASP A 175 -7.40 -20.29 -9.88
C ASP A 175 -7.76 -19.24 -8.82
N THR A 176 -9.02 -19.14 -8.39
CA THR A 176 -9.46 -18.13 -7.40
C THR A 176 -9.42 -18.64 -5.97
N GLN A 177 -9.50 -19.96 -5.75
CA GLN A 177 -9.49 -20.62 -4.44
C GLN A 177 -8.30 -20.22 -3.55
N ASN A 178 -7.17 -19.82 -4.15
CA ASN A 178 -5.97 -19.39 -3.43
C ASN A 178 -5.67 -17.88 -3.54
N ARG A 179 -6.38 -17.16 -4.41
CA ARG A 179 -6.14 -15.72 -4.63
C ARG A 179 -6.71 -14.89 -3.49
N TRP A 180 -7.87 -15.25 -2.96
CA TRP A 180 -8.52 -14.48 -1.89
C TRP A 180 -7.67 -14.46 -0.62
N ARG A 181 -7.05 -15.59 -0.21
CA ARG A 181 -6.13 -15.64 0.94
C ARG A 181 -4.94 -14.68 0.76
N GLY A 182 -4.34 -14.69 -0.42
CA GLY A 182 -3.24 -13.76 -0.75
C GLY A 182 -3.68 -12.29 -0.77
N ALA A 183 -4.92 -12.02 -1.19
CA ALA A 183 -5.51 -10.69 -1.18
C ALA A 183 -5.83 -10.20 0.24
N LEU A 184 -6.38 -11.06 1.11
CA LEU A 184 -6.58 -10.76 2.53
C LEU A 184 -5.26 -10.51 3.25
N LEU A 185 -4.23 -11.33 2.99
CA LEU A 185 -2.91 -11.11 3.58
C LEU A 185 -2.31 -9.76 3.13
N ARG A 186 -2.49 -9.38 1.85
CA ARG A 186 -2.10 -8.05 1.36
C ARG A 186 -2.89 -6.94 2.07
N ALA A 187 -4.19 -7.10 2.25
CA ALA A 187 -5.03 -6.13 2.95
C ALA A 187 -4.59 -5.96 4.42
N LEU A 188 -4.24 -7.07 5.08
CA LEU A 188 -3.77 -7.10 6.46
C LEU A 188 -2.43 -6.36 6.61
N VAL A 189 -1.46 -6.65 5.74
CA VAL A 189 -0.19 -5.91 5.65
C VAL A 189 -0.44 -4.42 5.41
N LEU A 190 -1.30 -4.05 4.46
CA LEU A 190 -1.62 -2.66 4.15
C LEU A 190 -2.27 -1.95 5.34
N ALA A 191 -3.19 -2.60 6.04
CA ALA A 191 -3.86 -2.04 7.21
C ALA A 191 -2.85 -1.65 8.31
N HIS A 192 -1.88 -2.53 8.63
CA HIS A 192 -0.81 -2.20 9.58
C HIS A 192 0.02 -1.00 9.13
N LEU A 193 0.39 -0.92 7.84
CA LEU A 193 1.19 0.17 7.29
C LEU A 193 0.45 1.52 7.29
N VAL A 194 -0.86 1.50 7.01
CA VAL A 194 -1.70 2.72 6.98
C VAL A 194 -1.97 3.24 8.39
N LEU A 195 -2.22 2.33 9.34
CA LEU A 195 -2.54 2.63 10.74
C LEU A 195 -1.31 2.83 11.63
N ASP A 196 -0.10 2.75 11.08
CA ASP A 196 1.13 3.05 11.81
C ASP A 196 1.27 4.56 12.08
N GLU A 197 1.48 4.88 13.35
CA GLU A 197 1.72 6.23 13.87
C GLU A 197 3.21 6.49 14.16
N THR A 198 4.04 5.44 14.16
CA THR A 198 5.41 5.45 14.69
C THR A 198 6.49 5.35 13.62
N ALA A 199 6.11 5.43 12.34
CA ALA A 199 6.99 5.28 11.19
C ALA A 199 7.74 3.93 11.17
N THR A 200 7.07 2.86 11.59
CA THR A 200 7.59 1.48 11.58
C THR A 200 6.70 0.57 10.74
N ALA A 201 7.33 -0.37 10.03
CA ALA A 201 6.65 -1.45 9.33
C ALA A 201 6.65 -2.77 10.13
N ASP A 202 7.12 -2.78 11.38
CA ASP A 202 7.32 -4.01 12.16
C ASP A 202 6.07 -4.88 12.26
N PRO A 203 4.86 -4.36 12.58
CA PRO A 203 3.66 -5.20 12.65
C PRO A 203 3.33 -5.85 11.30
N ALA A 204 3.50 -5.11 10.20
CA ALA A 204 3.27 -5.59 8.85
C ALA A 204 4.28 -6.68 8.44
N ILE A 205 5.55 -6.55 8.83
CA ILE A 205 6.57 -7.58 8.61
C ILE A 205 6.26 -8.83 9.44
N ARG A 206 5.93 -8.68 10.73
CA ARG A 206 5.64 -9.81 11.64
C ARG A 206 4.46 -10.63 11.15
N VAL A 207 3.35 -9.98 10.76
CA VAL A 207 2.16 -10.69 10.29
C VAL A 207 2.43 -11.47 9.00
N LEU A 208 3.16 -10.88 8.05
CA LEU A 208 3.56 -11.56 6.82
C LEU A 208 4.50 -12.74 7.12
N ASN A 209 5.49 -12.53 7.99
CA ASN A 209 6.46 -13.57 8.34
C ASN A 209 5.80 -14.75 9.05
N SER A 210 4.85 -14.51 9.97
CA SER A 210 4.10 -15.56 10.65
C SER A 210 3.37 -16.46 9.64
N VAL A 211 2.56 -15.87 8.77
CA VAL A 211 1.81 -16.62 7.74
C VAL A 211 2.76 -17.30 6.76
N ALA A 212 3.84 -16.63 6.36
CA ALA A 212 4.83 -17.20 5.46
C ALA A 212 5.53 -18.44 6.06
N GLN A 213 5.90 -18.40 7.33
CA GLN A 213 6.54 -19.52 8.02
C GLN A 213 5.61 -20.74 8.07
N GLU A 214 4.34 -20.54 8.43
CA GLU A 214 3.33 -21.60 8.46
C GLU A 214 3.16 -22.22 7.05
N VAL A 215 2.95 -21.38 6.03
CA VAL A 215 2.79 -21.84 4.63
C VAL A 215 4.04 -22.59 4.13
N LEU A 216 5.24 -22.11 4.44
CA LEU A 216 6.49 -22.77 4.02
C LEU A 216 6.74 -24.08 4.78
N ALA A 217 6.38 -24.17 6.05
CA ALA A 217 6.45 -25.39 6.83
C ALA A 217 5.54 -26.47 6.21
N LEU A 218 4.29 -26.13 5.90
CA LEU A 218 3.33 -27.04 5.25
C LEU A 218 3.82 -27.48 3.87
N ARG A 219 4.35 -26.56 3.06
CA ARG A 219 4.97 -26.90 1.76
C ARG A 219 6.14 -27.87 1.90
N THR A 220 6.93 -27.72 2.95
CA THR A 220 8.08 -28.60 3.23
C THR A 220 7.63 -30.00 3.61
N VAL A 221 6.62 -30.11 4.48
CA VAL A 221 5.99 -31.38 4.84
C VAL A 221 5.39 -32.05 3.59
N LYS A 222 4.64 -31.32 2.77
CA LYS A 222 4.06 -31.82 1.50
C LYS A 222 5.13 -32.34 0.55
N ARG A 223 6.22 -31.60 0.36
CA ARG A 223 7.35 -32.05 -0.50
C ARG A 223 7.98 -33.35 0.03
N LYS A 224 8.17 -33.48 1.35
CA LYS A 224 8.77 -34.68 1.96
C LYS A 224 7.85 -35.89 1.89
N ALA A 225 6.55 -35.69 2.05
CA ALA A 225 5.56 -36.77 2.03
C ALA A 225 5.34 -37.39 0.65
N GLY A 226 5.78 -36.74 -0.43
CA GLY A 226 5.56 -37.20 -1.81
C GLY A 226 4.08 -37.26 -2.22
N LYS A 227 3.17 -36.77 -1.37
CA LYS A 227 1.73 -36.77 -1.58
C LYS A 227 1.25 -35.38 -1.90
N GLU A 228 0.26 -35.32 -2.77
CA GLU A 228 -0.54 -34.12 -3.00
C GLU A 228 -1.47 -33.93 -1.79
N LEU A 229 -0.94 -33.40 -0.67
CA LEU A 229 -1.80 -32.95 0.43
C LEU A 229 -2.69 -31.84 -0.11
N ASP A 230 -4.00 -32.02 -0.04
CA ASP A 230 -5.03 -31.06 -0.44
C ASP A 230 -5.19 -29.96 0.63
N ASP A 231 -4.05 -29.40 1.07
CA ASP A 231 -4.01 -28.30 2.02
C ASP A 231 -4.05 -27.00 1.21
N GLU A 232 -5.23 -26.38 1.17
CA GLU A 232 -5.47 -25.12 0.48
C GLU A 232 -4.62 -23.98 1.06
N PHE A 233 -4.39 -24.00 2.38
CA PHE A 233 -3.61 -22.97 3.05
C PHE A 233 -2.15 -22.99 2.60
N ALA A 234 -1.55 -24.17 2.39
CA ALA A 234 -0.22 -24.32 1.81
C ALA A 234 -0.11 -23.73 0.38
N ALA A 235 -1.22 -23.64 -0.35
CA ALA A 235 -1.30 -23.04 -1.69
C ALA A 235 -1.46 -21.50 -1.67
N THR A 236 -1.56 -20.87 -0.49
CA THR A 236 -1.67 -19.42 -0.33
C THR A 236 -0.55 -18.67 -1.05
N SER A 237 -0.94 -17.71 -1.89
CA SER A 237 0.02 -16.82 -2.55
C SER A 237 0.49 -15.73 -1.60
N LEU A 238 1.78 -15.76 -1.26
CA LEU A 238 2.41 -14.74 -0.42
C LEU A 238 2.82 -13.49 -1.23
N TRP A 239 2.83 -13.62 -2.56
CA TRP A 239 3.38 -12.61 -3.46
C TRP A 239 2.72 -11.22 -3.37
N PRO A 240 1.38 -11.08 -3.35
CA PRO A 240 0.75 -9.76 -3.31
C PRO A 240 1.14 -8.96 -2.05
N ALA A 241 1.20 -9.64 -0.90
CA ALA A 241 1.60 -9.04 0.37
C ALA A 241 3.09 -8.67 0.38
N LYS A 242 3.97 -9.53 -0.16
CA LYS A 242 5.40 -9.21 -0.31
C LYS A 242 5.63 -7.97 -1.16
N VAL A 243 5.01 -7.88 -2.34
CA VAL A 243 5.19 -6.74 -3.25
C VAL A 243 4.66 -5.46 -2.58
N MET A 244 3.52 -5.51 -1.92
CA MET A 244 2.96 -4.37 -1.17
C MET A 244 3.93 -3.89 -0.08
N LEU A 245 4.44 -4.81 0.73
CA LEU A 245 5.36 -4.49 1.82
C LEU A 245 6.69 -3.94 1.28
N ALA A 246 7.27 -4.58 0.27
CA ALA A 246 8.50 -4.11 -0.35
C ALA A 246 8.35 -2.69 -0.92
N LYS A 247 7.26 -2.46 -1.68
CA LYS A 247 6.90 -1.14 -2.21
C LYS A 247 6.82 -0.07 -1.12
N SER A 248 6.29 -0.44 0.03
CA SER A 248 6.10 0.46 1.17
C SER A 248 7.41 0.77 1.89
N LEU A 249 8.27 -0.21 2.08
CA LEU A 249 9.54 -0.07 2.82
C LEU A 249 10.50 0.92 2.13
N TYR A 250 10.65 0.85 0.81
CA TYR A 250 11.53 1.78 0.10
C TYR A 250 10.93 3.17 -0.16
N THR A 251 9.78 3.52 0.40
CA THR A 251 9.25 4.90 0.33
C THR A 251 9.96 5.87 1.27
N GLY A 252 10.81 5.37 2.17
CA GLY A 252 11.45 6.15 3.23
C GLY A 252 10.50 6.53 4.38
N ARG A 253 9.20 6.17 4.31
CA ARG A 253 8.23 6.45 5.36
C ARG A 253 8.49 5.66 6.64
N PHE A 254 8.96 4.43 6.51
CA PHE A 254 9.11 3.49 7.62
C PHE A 254 10.55 3.42 8.13
N TRP A 255 11.17 4.59 8.33
CA TRP A 255 12.57 4.71 8.73
C TRP A 255 12.87 4.16 10.13
N ASN A 256 11.86 3.97 10.97
CA ASN A 256 11.98 3.42 12.32
C ASN A 256 11.65 1.91 12.38
N THR A 257 11.73 1.22 11.24
CA THR A 257 11.56 -0.25 11.17
C THR A 257 12.77 -0.93 11.78
N ASP A 258 12.55 -1.98 12.57
CA ASP A 258 13.61 -2.81 13.15
C ASP A 258 14.45 -3.45 12.04
N SER A 259 15.77 -3.23 12.09
CA SER A 259 16.72 -3.69 11.06
C SER A 259 16.74 -5.22 10.93
N ARG A 260 16.61 -5.96 12.03
CA ARG A 260 16.59 -7.42 12.00
C ARG A 260 15.33 -7.95 11.32
N LEU A 261 14.16 -7.35 11.58
CA LEU A 261 12.92 -7.69 10.86
C LEU A 261 13.02 -7.33 9.38
N TYR A 262 13.62 -6.19 9.07
CA TYR A 262 13.86 -5.75 7.70
C TYR A 262 14.77 -6.72 6.92
N ASP A 263 15.86 -7.17 7.54
CA ASP A 263 16.80 -8.15 6.96
C ASP A 263 16.14 -9.51 6.74
N GLN A 264 15.34 -9.99 7.70
CA GLN A 264 14.55 -11.21 7.55
C GLN A 264 13.61 -11.12 6.34
N PHE A 265 12.90 -10.01 6.21
CA PHE A 265 12.03 -9.78 5.07
C PHE A 265 12.81 -9.70 3.74
N THR A 266 13.93 -8.99 3.72
CA THR A 266 14.79 -8.87 2.53
C THR A 266 15.32 -10.25 2.09
N GLY A 267 15.77 -11.07 3.03
CA GLY A 267 16.16 -12.45 2.77
C GLY A 267 15.00 -13.31 2.24
N PHE A 268 13.81 -13.14 2.82
CA PHE A 268 12.60 -13.82 2.36
C PHE A 268 12.18 -13.45 0.93
N VAL A 269 12.42 -12.21 0.50
CA VAL A 269 12.22 -11.78 -0.89
C VAL A 269 13.28 -12.38 -1.81
N ALA A 270 14.53 -12.48 -1.37
CA ALA A 270 15.65 -12.98 -2.18
C ALA A 270 15.61 -14.49 -2.51
N VAL A 271 14.97 -15.31 -1.67
CA VAL A 271 14.93 -16.78 -1.86
C VAL A 271 13.98 -17.21 -3.00
N GLU A 272 13.08 -16.34 -3.47
CA GLU A 272 12.04 -16.67 -4.44
C GLU A 272 12.56 -16.65 -5.90
N LYS A 273 13.46 -17.57 -6.24
CA LYS A 273 14.17 -17.59 -7.53
C LYS A 273 13.38 -18.13 -8.73
N LYS A 274 12.20 -18.72 -8.54
CA LYS A 274 11.64 -19.67 -9.53
C LYS A 274 10.75 -19.08 -10.63
N LYS A 275 10.30 -17.83 -10.54
CA LYS A 275 9.33 -17.29 -11.53
C LYS A 275 9.50 -15.83 -11.95
N LYS A 276 10.15 -14.99 -11.14
CA LYS A 276 10.34 -13.56 -11.44
C LYS A 276 11.69 -13.13 -10.89
N ASP A 277 12.43 -12.34 -11.68
CA ASP A 277 13.65 -11.73 -11.17
C ASP A 277 13.29 -10.66 -10.12
N MET A 278 13.65 -10.92 -8.87
CA MET A 278 13.47 -10.01 -7.75
C MET A 278 14.73 -9.21 -7.44
N SER A 279 15.78 -9.32 -8.26
CA SER A 279 17.05 -8.63 -8.06
C SER A 279 16.88 -7.13 -7.87
N PHE A 280 16.07 -6.48 -8.71
CA PHE A 280 15.79 -5.05 -8.60
C PHE A 280 15.10 -4.69 -7.27
N THR A 281 14.10 -5.47 -6.86
CA THR A 281 13.38 -5.23 -5.60
C THR A 281 14.30 -5.44 -4.40
N VAL A 282 15.11 -6.50 -4.38
CA VAL A 282 16.07 -6.77 -3.31
C VAL A 282 17.15 -5.70 -3.25
N ALA A 283 17.73 -5.32 -4.39
CA ALA A 283 18.71 -4.24 -4.47
C ALA A 283 18.12 -2.92 -3.95
N LYS A 284 16.85 -2.64 -4.28
CA LYS A 284 16.14 -1.47 -3.77
C LYS A 284 15.89 -1.55 -2.27
N LEU A 285 15.49 -2.70 -1.74
CA LEU A 285 15.35 -2.87 -0.28
C LEU A 285 16.68 -2.62 0.44
N ARG A 286 17.82 -3.09 -0.10
CA ARG A 286 19.15 -2.85 0.49
C ARG A 286 19.57 -1.38 0.42
N LEU A 287 19.24 -0.70 -0.68
CA LEU A 287 19.45 0.74 -0.82
C LEU A 287 18.69 1.56 0.25
N HIS A 288 17.53 1.07 0.69
CA HIS A 288 16.67 1.74 1.68
C HIS A 288 16.72 1.11 3.09
N HIS A 289 17.75 0.32 3.41
CA HIS A 289 17.89 -0.30 4.73
C HIS A 289 17.90 0.79 5.84
N PRO A 290 17.14 0.62 6.95
CA PRO A 290 16.93 1.70 7.92
C PRO A 290 18.20 2.17 8.65
N THR A 291 19.17 1.28 8.86
CA THR A 291 20.40 1.58 9.62
C THR A 291 21.69 1.48 8.80
N THR A 292 21.69 0.69 7.72
CA THR A 292 22.87 0.41 6.90
C THR A 292 22.52 0.37 5.42
N PRO A 293 22.12 1.51 4.82
CA PRO A 293 21.89 1.60 3.38
C PRO A 293 23.08 1.07 2.58
N ASP A 294 22.83 0.14 1.66
CA ASP A 294 23.84 -0.47 0.80
C ASP A 294 23.55 -0.16 -0.68
N PRO A 295 24.31 0.75 -1.31
CA PRO A 295 24.09 1.13 -2.70
C PRO A 295 24.60 0.07 -3.70
N GLU A 296 25.52 -0.80 -3.27
CA GLU A 296 26.30 -1.63 -4.20
C GLU A 296 25.44 -2.59 -5.05
N PRO A 297 24.44 -3.30 -4.50
CA PRO A 297 23.58 -4.17 -5.29
C PRO A 297 22.78 -3.41 -6.37
N MET A 298 22.34 -2.19 -6.06
CA MET A 298 21.57 -1.38 -7.02
C MET A 298 22.50 -0.77 -8.06
N TRP A 299 23.63 -0.21 -7.64
CA TRP A 299 24.66 0.32 -8.52
C TRP A 299 25.12 -0.72 -9.56
N SER A 300 25.54 -1.90 -9.10
CA SER A 300 25.97 -3.01 -9.96
C SER A 300 24.87 -3.43 -10.96
N LEU A 301 23.61 -3.48 -10.52
CA LEU A 301 22.49 -3.83 -11.37
C LEU A 301 22.23 -2.76 -12.44
N LEU A 302 22.18 -1.48 -12.07
CA LEU A 302 21.95 -0.39 -13.01
C LEU A 302 23.11 -0.25 -13.98
N GLN A 303 24.36 -0.36 -13.51
CA GLN A 303 25.55 -0.25 -14.35
C GLN A 303 25.59 -1.36 -15.41
N ARG A 304 25.20 -2.58 -15.06
CA ARG A 304 25.13 -3.70 -16.00
C ARG A 304 24.01 -3.51 -17.04
N ASN A 305 22.84 -3.05 -16.61
CA ASN A 305 21.65 -3.05 -17.46
C ASN A 305 21.45 -1.75 -18.27
N LEU A 306 21.93 -0.60 -17.79
CA LEU A 306 21.69 0.69 -18.46
C LEU A 306 22.76 1.04 -19.51
N ARG A 307 23.82 0.25 -19.64
CA ARG A 307 24.86 0.40 -20.68
C ARG A 307 24.41 -0.13 -22.05
N ASP A 308 23.57 -1.16 -22.07
CA ASP A 308 23.04 -1.78 -23.28
C ASP A 308 21.53 -1.47 -23.40
N PRO A 309 21.07 -0.85 -24.49
CA PRO A 309 19.63 -0.59 -24.72
C PRO A 309 18.75 -1.84 -24.60
N THR A 310 19.28 -3.02 -24.93
CA THR A 310 18.53 -4.29 -24.83
C THR A 310 18.30 -4.66 -23.37
N GLN A 311 19.36 -4.63 -22.55
CA GLN A 311 19.26 -4.87 -21.10
C GLN A 311 18.44 -3.78 -20.40
N GLN A 312 18.51 -2.53 -20.87
CA GLN A 312 17.68 -1.45 -20.34
C GLN A 312 16.20 -1.76 -20.53
N ARG A 313 15.78 -2.22 -21.72
CA ARG A 313 14.38 -2.64 -21.96
C ARG A 313 13.96 -3.80 -21.07
N MET A 314 14.83 -4.79 -20.87
CA MET A 314 14.56 -5.92 -19.96
C MET A 314 14.41 -5.45 -18.52
N LEU A 315 15.26 -4.53 -18.07
CA LEU A 315 15.16 -3.90 -16.76
C LEU A 315 13.85 -3.12 -16.64
N GLU A 316 13.52 -2.26 -17.60
CA GLU A 316 12.26 -1.50 -17.61
C GLU A 316 11.05 -2.44 -17.51
N GLN A 317 11.01 -3.53 -18.27
CA GLN A 317 9.97 -4.57 -18.19
C GLN A 317 9.88 -5.25 -16.81
N SER A 318 11.01 -5.43 -16.14
CA SER A 318 11.06 -6.03 -14.79
C SER A 318 10.54 -5.08 -13.71
N VAL A 319 10.75 -3.77 -13.89
CA VAL A 319 10.32 -2.71 -12.98
C VAL A 319 8.82 -2.38 -13.18
N GLY A 320 8.35 -2.40 -14.42
CA GLY A 320 6.96 -2.11 -14.78
C GLY A 320 6.75 -2.03 -16.30
N SER A 321 5.75 -1.29 -16.75
CA SER A 321 5.57 -1.00 -18.18
C SER A 321 5.55 0.51 -18.45
N GLY A 322 6.20 0.91 -19.54
CA GLY A 322 6.20 2.27 -20.07
C GLY A 322 6.60 3.34 -19.05
N THR A 323 5.82 4.41 -19.00
CA THR A 323 5.99 5.60 -18.16
C THR A 323 6.26 5.27 -16.67
N ALA A 324 5.56 4.29 -16.09
CA ALA A 324 5.72 3.96 -14.67
C ALA A 324 7.09 3.33 -14.35
N ALA A 325 7.60 2.45 -15.24
CA ALA A 325 8.93 1.88 -15.08
C ALA A 325 10.00 2.98 -15.16
N ARG A 326 9.83 3.93 -16.10
CA ARG A 326 10.75 5.05 -16.29
C ARG A 326 10.84 5.95 -15.07
N VAL A 327 9.69 6.40 -14.55
CA VAL A 327 9.62 7.20 -13.33
C VAL A 327 10.25 6.45 -12.15
N GLN A 328 9.99 5.14 -12.04
CA GLN A 328 10.54 4.34 -10.95
C GLN A 328 12.07 4.21 -11.03
N LEU A 329 12.66 4.15 -12.23
CA LEU A 329 14.10 4.16 -12.44
C LEU A 329 14.72 5.52 -12.09
N LEU A 330 14.11 6.62 -12.52
CA LEU A 330 14.58 7.98 -12.19
C LEU A 330 14.62 8.19 -10.67
N MET A 331 13.51 7.87 -9.97
CA MET A 331 13.46 7.94 -8.51
C MET A 331 14.54 7.06 -7.84
N THR A 332 14.84 5.89 -8.43
CA THR A 332 15.86 4.99 -7.88
C THR A 332 17.27 5.55 -8.07
N LEU A 333 17.53 6.28 -9.17
CA LEU A 333 18.80 6.98 -9.38
C LEU A 333 18.97 8.12 -8.36
N ASP A 334 17.91 8.87 -8.05
CA ASP A 334 17.97 9.91 -7.00
C ASP A 334 18.29 9.32 -5.62
N ASP A 335 17.64 8.21 -5.27
CA ASP A 335 17.88 7.51 -4.00
C ASP A 335 19.30 6.93 -3.95
N LEU A 336 19.78 6.38 -5.07
CA LEU A 336 21.15 5.87 -5.20
C LEU A 336 22.19 6.98 -5.06
N GLU A 337 22.00 8.10 -5.75
CA GLU A 337 22.85 9.29 -5.64
C GLU A 337 22.95 9.74 -4.19
N ARG A 338 21.82 9.85 -3.49
CA ARG A 338 21.77 10.30 -2.09
C ARG A 338 22.56 9.39 -1.16
N VAL A 339 22.48 8.07 -1.35
CA VAL A 339 23.25 7.10 -0.55
C VAL A 339 24.74 7.15 -0.91
N LEU A 340 25.10 7.23 -2.20
CA LEU A 340 26.50 7.38 -2.62
C LEU A 340 27.14 8.66 -2.09
N GLN A 341 26.39 9.77 -2.07
CA GLN A 341 26.82 11.05 -1.47
C GLN A 341 27.11 10.89 0.02
N SER A 342 26.26 10.18 0.76
CA SER A 342 26.49 9.92 2.19
C SER A 342 27.69 9.01 2.48
N GLN A 343 28.25 8.37 1.44
CA GLN A 343 29.40 7.46 1.53
C GLN A 343 30.64 8.00 0.78
N ASP A 344 30.64 9.27 0.37
CA ASP A 344 31.76 9.93 -0.33
C ASP A 344 32.22 9.22 -1.64
N ARG A 345 31.32 8.53 -2.34
CA ARG A 345 31.61 7.82 -3.61
C ARG A 345 31.47 8.73 -4.84
N PHE A 346 32.28 9.78 -4.93
CA PHE A 346 32.16 10.86 -5.93
C PHE A 346 32.20 10.39 -7.39
N LEU A 347 33.07 9.45 -7.74
CA LEU A 347 33.17 8.93 -9.12
C LEU A 347 31.88 8.23 -9.57
N ASP A 348 31.22 7.51 -8.65
CA ASP A 348 29.99 6.81 -8.95
C ASP A 348 28.82 7.79 -9.09
N ILE A 349 28.82 8.87 -8.30
CA ILE A 349 27.82 9.94 -8.38
C ILE A 349 27.79 10.58 -9.78
N ASP A 350 28.95 10.85 -10.38
CA ASP A 350 29.00 11.47 -11.71
C ASP A 350 28.33 10.60 -12.78
N TRP A 351 28.54 9.28 -12.71
CA TRP A 351 27.84 8.34 -13.58
C TRP A 351 26.34 8.31 -13.32
N VAL A 352 25.90 8.33 -12.05
CA VAL A 352 24.46 8.35 -11.71
C VAL A 352 23.82 9.61 -12.30
N LYS A 353 24.43 10.79 -12.12
CA LYS A 353 23.94 12.06 -12.65
C LYS A 353 23.86 12.07 -14.18
N ALA A 354 24.91 11.63 -14.85
CA ALA A 354 24.92 11.53 -16.30
C ALA A 354 23.84 10.58 -16.82
N THR A 355 23.67 9.43 -16.16
CA THR A 355 22.64 8.45 -16.49
C THR A 355 21.24 9.02 -16.24
N HIS A 356 21.04 9.68 -15.11
CA HIS A 356 19.78 10.33 -14.76
C HIS A 356 19.39 11.40 -15.79
N ALA A 357 20.32 12.29 -16.15
CA ALA A 357 20.10 13.32 -17.17
C ALA A 357 19.74 12.74 -18.53
N ARG A 358 20.45 11.68 -18.97
CA ARG A 358 20.12 10.95 -20.21
C ARG A 358 18.72 10.36 -20.13
N LEU A 359 18.39 9.66 -19.03
CA LEU A 359 17.09 9.03 -18.93
C LEU A 359 15.94 10.05 -18.90
N LEU A 360 16.17 11.20 -18.26
CA LEU A 360 15.20 12.29 -18.24
C LEU A 360 15.02 12.91 -19.63
N ALA A 361 16.09 13.09 -20.39
CA ALA A 361 16.05 13.62 -21.76
C ALA A 361 15.26 12.70 -22.73
N ASP A 362 15.37 11.37 -22.60
CA ASP A 362 14.59 10.45 -23.44
C ASP A 362 13.16 10.19 -22.90
N SER A 363 12.77 10.81 -21.78
CA SER A 363 11.44 10.57 -21.18
C SER A 363 10.35 11.35 -21.90
N ASP A 364 9.17 10.73 -22.06
CA ASP A 364 8.00 11.45 -22.56
C ASP A 364 7.52 12.51 -21.55
N ALA A 365 6.74 13.48 -22.04
CA ALA A 365 6.22 14.58 -21.22
C ALA A 365 5.38 14.10 -20.04
N THR A 366 4.74 12.93 -20.16
CA THR A 366 3.94 12.32 -19.08
C THR A 366 4.84 11.82 -17.95
N SER A 367 5.91 11.11 -18.30
CA SER A 367 6.92 10.58 -17.38
C SER A 367 7.60 11.70 -16.64
N GLN A 368 7.95 12.78 -17.34
CA GLN A 368 8.55 13.97 -16.74
C GLN A 368 7.60 14.62 -15.72
N LYS A 369 6.35 14.89 -16.09
CA LYS A 369 5.34 15.45 -15.17
C LYS A 369 5.13 14.58 -13.92
N LEU A 370 5.07 13.27 -14.08
CA LEU A 370 4.93 12.35 -12.96
C LEU A 370 6.17 12.35 -12.06
N TYR A 371 7.36 12.37 -12.65
CA TYR A 371 8.61 12.45 -11.90
C TYR A 371 8.72 13.77 -11.12
N ASP A 372 8.40 14.91 -11.73
CA ASP A 372 8.40 16.22 -11.06
C ASP A 372 7.41 16.27 -9.88
N PHE A 373 6.23 15.65 -10.06
CA PHE A 373 5.24 15.49 -8.99
C PHE A 373 5.80 14.66 -7.81
N HIS A 374 6.53 13.59 -8.11
CA HIS A 374 7.19 12.78 -7.09
C HIS A 374 8.30 13.55 -6.36
N LEU A 375 9.12 14.31 -7.08
CA LEU A 375 10.20 15.10 -6.51
C LEU A 375 9.64 16.15 -5.53
N THR A 376 8.63 16.90 -5.95
CA THR A 376 7.93 17.90 -5.12
C THR A 376 7.35 17.27 -3.85
N SER A 377 6.74 16.09 -3.98
CA SER A 377 6.19 15.33 -2.85
C SER A 377 7.27 14.83 -1.89
N SER A 378 8.43 14.41 -2.42
CA SER A 378 9.56 13.93 -1.64
C SER A 378 10.22 15.05 -0.83
N GLU A 379 10.43 16.22 -1.44
CA GLU A 379 10.98 17.40 -0.76
C GLU A 379 10.09 17.89 0.37
N ALA A 380 8.78 17.94 0.15
CA ALA A 380 7.80 18.28 1.19
C ALA A 380 7.92 17.33 2.40
N ARG A 381 8.07 16.02 2.13
CA ARG A 381 8.28 15.00 3.18
C ARG A 381 9.61 15.18 3.90
N ALA A 382 10.70 15.43 3.17
CA ALA A 382 12.03 15.64 3.76
C ALA A 382 12.05 16.85 4.69
N LYS A 383 11.40 17.95 4.31
CA LYS A 383 11.22 19.15 5.16
C LYS A 383 10.42 18.83 6.42
N GLN A 384 9.32 18.08 6.29
CA GLN A 384 8.50 17.65 7.43
C GLN A 384 9.29 16.75 8.40
N MET A 385 10.12 15.85 7.88
CA MET A 385 10.94 14.93 8.66
C MET A 385 12.06 15.65 9.43
N LYS A 386 12.74 16.62 8.80
CA LYS A 386 13.74 17.45 9.47
C LYS A 386 13.13 18.23 10.65
N GLY A 387 11.93 18.80 10.47
CA GLY A 387 11.22 19.50 11.55
C GLY A 387 10.88 18.61 12.76
N LYS A 388 10.51 17.35 12.54
CA LYS A 388 10.18 16.39 13.61
C LYS A 388 11.41 15.85 14.36
N ARG A 389 12.55 15.67 13.69
CA ARG A 389 13.79 15.20 14.34
C ARG A 389 14.37 16.25 15.30
N SER A 390 14.28 17.53 14.94
CA SER A 390 14.74 18.63 15.79
C SER A 390 13.88 18.82 17.04
N SER A 391 12.60 18.45 17.02
CA SER A 391 11.73 18.53 18.22
C SER A 391 11.89 17.33 19.15
N ALA A 392 12.15 16.12 18.62
CA ALA A 392 12.38 14.92 19.43
C ALA A 392 13.69 14.94 20.22
N THR A 393 14.72 15.63 19.72
CA THR A 393 16.02 15.80 20.39
C THR A 393 16.02 16.91 21.46
N GLY A 394 14.93 17.68 21.57
CA GLY A 394 14.77 18.74 22.57
C GLY A 394 14.27 18.26 23.95
N VAL A 395 14.00 16.96 24.12
CA VAL A 395 13.68 16.40 25.44
C VAL A 395 14.98 16.24 26.22
N ARG A 396 15.28 17.26 27.04
CA ARG A 396 16.34 17.35 28.05
C ARG A 396 16.71 16.00 28.65
N THR A 397 17.90 15.51 28.32
CA THR A 397 18.71 14.67 29.21
C THR A 397 19.23 15.54 30.35
N SER A 398 18.38 15.83 31.34
CA SER A 398 18.82 16.35 32.63
C SER A 398 19.09 15.22 33.62
N ASP A 399 19.81 14.18 33.18
CA ASP A 399 20.45 13.23 34.09
C ASP A 399 21.93 13.55 34.12
N ARG A 400 22.29 14.52 34.97
CA ARG A 400 23.66 14.66 35.45
C ARG A 400 23.96 13.40 36.29
N PRO A 401 25.05 12.68 36.04
CA PRO A 401 25.47 11.64 36.95
C PRO A 401 25.86 12.28 38.29
N LEU A 402 25.15 11.90 39.36
CA LEU A 402 25.59 12.13 40.74
C LEU A 402 26.86 11.33 40.97
N ILE A 403 28.01 12.00 40.84
CA ILE A 403 29.30 11.51 41.31
C ILE A 403 29.19 11.38 42.84
N ARG A 404 28.98 10.16 43.34
CA ARG A 404 29.22 9.82 44.74
C ARG A 404 30.71 9.59 44.92
N THR A 405 31.39 10.58 45.49
CA THR A 405 32.72 10.40 46.08
C THR A 405 32.59 9.60 47.37
N TYR A 406 33.17 8.40 47.41
CA TYR A 406 33.45 7.70 48.66
C TYR A 406 34.76 8.28 49.21
N LYS A 407 34.72 8.83 50.43
CA LYS A 407 35.92 9.08 51.22
C LYS A 407 36.36 7.75 51.85
N VAL A 408 37.63 7.41 51.66
CA VAL A 408 38.36 6.39 52.42
C VAL A 408 38.68 6.93 53.81
#